data_AF-A0A8T2H6U6-F1
#
_entry.id   AF-A0A8T2H6U6-F1
#
_cell.length_a   1.000
_cell.length_b   1.000
_cell.length_c   1.000
_cell.angle_alpha   90.00
_cell.angle_beta   90.00
_cell.angle_gamma   90.00
#
_symmetry.space_group_name_H-M   'P 1'
#
loop_
_entity.id
_entity.type
_entity.pdbx_description
1 polymer ?
#
loop_
_entity_poly.entity_id
_entity_poly.type
_entity_poly.pdbx_seq_one_letter_code
_entity_poly.pdbx_strand_id
1 'polypeptide(L)'
;MAESTSLSDALDYDSPYYLEKDKHLYQQRSTIILSQAEDNFAIWKLSFKHLLRITNKFAFVDGKLEKPDASSPLYNRWEQCNSLVTCWLRNSMTEELGKRVTFEETAQKIWESIRRIFVPSVDLKIYQTRRKIMELSQDGDSVKKYFEKVSNAFLELSEYAPVKEYYLHQFNMHTNTAIDKLSEAKDNYGIWKLRFFDLLQFTNKTGFIDGTLPKPDPSSPYYEPWKQCNAIVLHWLSNTVTDTLQNHVLQAETVHKAWEDLRRIFVPCIDFKIYELRQRLATLRQGGDSVAEYFGKLSKAWLELKAYDPVQECKCGGCDCESEKRATEAREKEQRYAFLMGLNKEFDYVKMKVMHKKIPPSVYQAYEMVVYSEAMMKWKMGGRI
;
A
#
# COMPACT_ATOMS: atom_id res chain seq x y z
N MET A 1 -35.15 59.32 -5.59
CA MET A 1 -33.71 58.95 -5.55
C MET A 1 -33.66 57.47 -5.25
N ALA A 2 -33.48 56.64 -6.26
CA ALA A 2 -33.27 55.20 -6.06
C ALA A 2 -31.75 54.99 -6.02
N GLU A 3 -31.24 54.59 -4.87
CA GLU A 3 -29.84 54.20 -4.70
C GLU A 3 -29.54 53.05 -5.66
N SER A 4 -28.57 53.26 -6.55
CA SER A 4 -28.01 52.19 -7.37
C SER A 4 -27.22 51.27 -6.44
N THR A 5 -27.88 50.26 -5.86
CA THR A 5 -27.19 49.12 -5.24
C THR A 5 -26.34 48.47 -6.32
N SER A 6 -25.04 48.79 -6.28
CA SER A 6 -24.05 48.14 -7.12
C SER A 6 -24.11 46.64 -6.84
N LEU A 7 -23.88 45.79 -7.84
CA LEU A 7 -23.76 44.33 -7.67
C LEU A 7 -22.70 43.91 -6.60
N SER A 8 -21.94 44.86 -6.05
CA SER A 8 -21.02 44.65 -4.91
C SER A 8 -21.74 44.33 -3.60
N ASP A 9 -23.01 44.73 -3.44
CA ASP A 9 -23.77 44.53 -2.21
C ASP A 9 -24.66 43.26 -2.25
N ALA A 10 -24.60 42.48 -3.34
CA ALA A 10 -25.48 41.32 -3.59
C ALA A 10 -24.75 39.98 -3.80
N LEU A 11 -23.41 39.95 -3.76
CA LEU A 11 -22.66 38.69 -3.80
C LEU A 11 -22.35 38.24 -2.38
N ASP A 12 -22.68 36.98 -2.08
CA ASP A 12 -22.35 36.32 -0.82
C ASP A 12 -20.82 36.38 -0.57
N TYR A 13 -20.42 36.53 0.69
CA TYR A 13 -19.02 36.53 1.12
C TYR A 13 -18.31 35.22 0.74
N ASP A 14 -19.07 34.12 0.70
CA ASP A 14 -18.61 32.79 0.28
C ASP A 14 -18.56 32.62 -1.25
N SER A 15 -18.84 33.66 -2.03
CA SER A 15 -18.74 33.60 -3.50
C SER A 15 -17.27 33.65 -3.96
N PRO A 16 -16.85 32.79 -4.91
CA PRO A 16 -15.50 32.89 -5.49
C PRO A 16 -15.29 34.20 -6.26
N TYR A 17 -16.38 34.86 -6.67
CA TYR A 17 -16.40 36.16 -7.33
C TYR A 17 -16.36 37.36 -6.37
N TYR A 18 -16.43 37.10 -5.06
CA TYR A 18 -16.33 38.16 -4.06
C TYR A 18 -14.92 38.77 -4.07
N LEU A 19 -14.87 40.09 -4.17
CA LEU A 19 -13.67 40.91 -4.08
C LEU A 19 -13.84 41.82 -2.86
N GLU A 20 -13.09 41.55 -1.80
CA GLU A 20 -13.08 42.39 -0.62
C GLU A 20 -12.56 43.78 -0.99
N LYS A 21 -13.19 44.86 -0.51
CA LYS A 21 -12.87 46.25 -0.91
C LYS A 21 -11.54 46.75 -0.30
N ASP A 22 -10.78 45.87 0.35
CA ASP A 22 -9.65 46.24 1.19
C ASP A 22 -8.31 46.27 0.44
N LYS A 23 -7.47 47.28 0.74
CA LYS A 23 -6.22 47.57 0.00
C LYS A 23 -5.14 46.50 0.20
N HIS A 24 -5.31 45.59 1.16
CA HIS A 24 -4.34 44.57 1.54
C HIS A 24 -4.32 43.33 0.62
N LEU A 25 -5.33 43.13 -0.24
CA LEU A 25 -5.37 42.01 -1.21
C LEU A 25 -4.21 42.03 -2.23
N TYR A 26 -3.70 43.22 -2.57
CA TYR A 26 -2.54 43.36 -3.46
C TYR A 26 -1.20 43.02 -2.77
N GLN A 27 -1.22 42.90 -1.44
CA GLN A 27 -0.05 42.57 -0.61
C GLN A 27 -0.03 41.11 -0.16
N GLN A 28 -1.16 40.40 -0.18
CA GLN A 28 -1.20 38.97 0.10
C GLN A 28 -0.54 38.20 -1.04
N ARG A 29 0.71 37.78 -0.81
CA ARG A 29 1.52 37.01 -1.76
C ARG A 29 1.94 35.71 -1.09
N SER A 30 2.18 34.67 -1.89
CA SER A 30 3.00 33.55 -1.42
C SER A 30 4.34 34.12 -0.95
N THR A 31 4.73 33.81 0.28
CA THR A 31 6.04 34.18 0.83
C THR A 31 7.20 33.46 0.14
N ILE A 32 6.88 32.39 -0.61
CA ILE A 32 7.83 31.60 -1.38
C ILE A 32 7.80 32.09 -2.83
N ILE A 33 8.99 32.39 -3.36
CA ILE A 33 9.21 32.73 -4.76
C ILE A 33 9.63 31.48 -5.52
N LEU A 34 8.79 31.03 -6.46
CA LEU A 34 9.07 29.88 -7.32
C LEU A 34 10.25 30.18 -8.23
N SER A 35 11.22 29.27 -8.27
CA SER A 35 12.43 29.38 -9.10
C SER A 35 12.76 28.06 -9.78
N GLN A 36 13.34 28.09 -10.98
CA GLN A 36 13.87 26.89 -11.64
C GLN A 36 15.23 26.46 -11.11
N ALA A 37 15.99 27.40 -10.56
CA ALA A 37 17.28 27.11 -9.95
C ALA A 37 17.14 26.45 -8.57
N GLU A 38 15.94 26.53 -7.97
CA GLU A 38 15.64 25.95 -6.67
C GLU A 38 14.63 24.81 -6.80
N ASP A 39 14.81 23.74 -6.02
CA ASP A 39 13.83 22.65 -5.96
C ASP A 39 12.71 22.99 -4.95
N ASN A 40 11.97 24.06 -5.24
CA ASN A 40 11.01 24.66 -4.32
C ASN A 40 9.55 24.58 -4.79
N PHE A 41 9.30 23.95 -5.95
CA PHE A 41 7.97 23.90 -6.58
C PHE A 41 6.90 23.23 -5.71
N ALA A 42 7.21 22.14 -5.01
CA ALA A 42 6.23 21.45 -4.16
C ALA A 42 5.76 22.32 -2.98
N ILE A 43 6.72 22.96 -2.30
CA ILE A 43 6.46 23.82 -1.14
C ILE A 43 5.74 25.10 -1.59
N TRP A 44 6.16 25.69 -2.72
CA TRP A 44 5.46 26.80 -3.36
C TRP A 44 4.02 26.43 -3.71
N LYS A 45 3.81 25.31 -4.40
CA LYS A 45 2.49 24.84 -4.84
C LYS A 45 1.55 24.62 -3.66
N LEU A 46 2.03 24.01 -2.58
CA LEU A 46 1.25 23.81 -1.35
C LEU A 46 0.87 25.16 -0.72
N SER A 47 1.85 26.05 -0.54
CA SER A 47 1.64 27.37 0.05
C SER A 47 0.66 28.22 -0.77
N PHE A 48 0.80 28.20 -2.09
CA PHE A 48 -0.06 28.92 -3.01
C PHE A 48 -1.49 28.35 -3.03
N LYS A 49 -1.65 27.02 -2.98
CA LYS A 49 -2.96 26.37 -2.81
C LYS A 49 -3.66 26.85 -1.53
N HIS A 50 -2.94 26.98 -0.41
CA HIS A 50 -3.51 27.48 0.84
C HIS A 50 -3.97 28.93 0.72
N LEU A 51 -3.14 29.81 0.13
CA LEU A 51 -3.51 31.21 -0.15
C LEU A 51 -4.81 31.28 -0.96
N LEU A 52 -4.92 30.50 -2.03
CA LEU A 52 -6.11 30.47 -2.87
C LEU A 52 -7.35 29.90 -2.17
N ARG A 53 -7.18 28.98 -1.21
CA ARG A 53 -8.31 28.44 -0.43
C ARG A 53 -8.81 29.45 0.60
N ILE A 54 -7.90 30.12 1.30
CA ILE A 54 -8.26 31.16 2.30
C ILE A 54 -8.98 32.33 1.63
N THR A 55 -8.62 32.66 0.38
CA THR A 55 -9.24 33.74 -0.40
C THR A 55 -10.44 33.29 -1.25
N ASN A 56 -10.79 31.99 -1.18
CA ASN A 56 -11.82 31.36 -1.99
C ASN A 56 -11.63 31.59 -3.52
N LYS A 57 -10.38 31.58 -3.98
CA LYS A 57 -9.99 31.74 -5.40
C LYS A 57 -9.42 30.47 -6.02
N PHE A 58 -9.40 29.35 -5.30
CA PHE A 58 -8.84 28.09 -5.80
C PHE A 58 -9.52 27.57 -7.07
N ALA A 59 -10.82 27.86 -7.24
CA ALA A 59 -11.59 27.43 -8.41
C ALA A 59 -11.09 28.05 -9.75
N PHE A 60 -10.34 29.16 -9.71
CA PHE A 60 -9.76 29.81 -10.89
C PHE A 60 -8.52 29.09 -11.45
N VAL A 61 -7.96 28.12 -10.70
CA VAL A 61 -6.75 27.37 -11.11
C VAL A 61 -6.98 25.86 -11.20
N ASP A 62 -8.01 25.32 -10.55
CA ASP A 62 -8.30 23.88 -10.55
C ASP A 62 -9.17 23.43 -11.74
N GLY A 63 -9.59 24.38 -12.58
CA GLY A 63 -10.35 24.14 -13.81
C GLY A 63 -11.85 23.90 -13.58
N LYS A 64 -12.35 23.98 -12.35
CA LYS A 64 -13.78 23.79 -12.06
C LYS A 64 -14.63 25.02 -12.39
N LEU A 65 -14.02 26.20 -12.51
CA LEU A 65 -14.68 27.45 -12.85
C LEU A 65 -14.35 27.88 -14.27
N GLU A 66 -15.23 27.55 -15.21
CA GLU A 66 -15.07 27.95 -16.61
C GLU A 66 -15.31 29.44 -16.81
N LYS A 67 -14.71 30.00 -17.88
CA LYS A 67 -14.91 31.39 -18.27
C LYS A 67 -16.38 31.60 -18.68
N PRO A 68 -17.14 32.51 -18.02
CA PRO A 68 -18.52 32.79 -18.38
C PRO A 68 -18.64 33.41 -19.78
N ASP A 69 -19.82 33.31 -20.38
CA ASP A 69 -20.14 34.04 -21.61
C ASP A 69 -20.06 35.56 -21.40
N ALA A 70 -19.70 36.30 -22.45
CA ALA A 70 -19.61 37.77 -22.42
C ALA A 70 -20.94 38.46 -22.07
N SER A 71 -22.08 37.81 -22.31
CA SER A 71 -23.39 38.31 -21.92
C SER A 71 -23.72 38.09 -20.44
N SER A 72 -22.88 37.34 -19.71
CA SER A 72 -23.12 37.01 -18.30
C SER A 72 -22.87 38.21 -17.38
N PRO A 73 -23.75 38.48 -16.40
CA PRO A 73 -23.51 39.51 -15.39
C PRO A 73 -22.26 39.21 -14.52
N LEU A 74 -21.79 37.95 -14.52
CA LEU A 74 -20.60 37.52 -13.79
C LEU A 74 -19.31 37.65 -14.60
N TYR A 75 -19.37 37.95 -15.90
CA TYR A 75 -18.20 38.01 -16.80
C TYR A 75 -17.13 38.98 -16.28
N ASN A 76 -17.53 40.23 -16.01
CA ASN A 76 -16.61 41.26 -15.53
C ASN A 76 -16.00 40.91 -14.17
N ARG A 77 -16.75 40.22 -13.30
CA ARG A 77 -16.26 39.76 -11.99
C ARG A 77 -15.29 38.60 -12.12
N TRP A 78 -15.59 37.65 -12.99
CA TRP A 78 -14.67 36.57 -13.32
C TRP A 78 -13.35 37.13 -13.86
N GLU A 79 -13.38 38.09 -14.80
CA GLU A 79 -12.19 38.73 -15.38
C GLU A 79 -11.34 39.44 -14.30
N GLN A 80 -11.98 40.16 -13.38
CA GLN A 80 -11.28 40.82 -12.27
C GLN A 80 -10.61 39.81 -11.32
N CYS A 81 -11.32 38.76 -10.90
CA CYS A 81 -10.75 37.72 -10.04
C CYS A 81 -9.64 36.93 -10.75
N ASN A 82 -9.83 36.57 -12.02
CA ASN A 82 -8.82 35.90 -12.84
C ASN A 82 -7.56 36.77 -12.94
N SER A 83 -7.71 38.06 -13.23
CA SER A 83 -6.59 39.02 -13.31
C SER A 83 -5.86 39.18 -11.97
N LEU A 84 -6.58 39.17 -10.86
CA LEU A 84 -5.98 39.20 -9.53
C LEU A 84 -5.11 37.96 -9.28
N VAL A 85 -5.65 36.77 -9.58
CA VAL A 85 -4.92 35.51 -9.41
C VAL A 85 -3.72 35.42 -10.37
N THR A 86 -3.82 35.92 -11.61
CA THR A 86 -2.67 35.97 -12.53
C THR A 86 -1.58 36.90 -12.00
N CYS A 87 -1.93 38.05 -11.41
CA CYS A 87 -0.98 38.93 -10.73
C CYS A 87 -0.30 38.24 -9.55
N TRP A 88 -1.05 37.53 -8.69
CA TRP A 88 -0.47 36.78 -7.58
C TRP A 88 0.49 35.69 -8.06
N LEU A 89 0.12 34.94 -9.11
CA LEU A 89 0.99 33.91 -9.69
C LEU A 89 2.29 34.52 -10.19
N ARG A 90 2.21 35.56 -11.04
CA ARG A 90 3.39 36.24 -11.62
C ARG A 90 4.31 36.85 -10.55
N ASN A 91 3.74 37.40 -9.49
CA ASN A 91 4.52 37.97 -8.38
C ASN A 91 5.11 36.91 -7.43
N SER A 92 4.75 35.64 -7.62
CA SER A 92 5.23 34.52 -6.80
C SER A 92 6.27 33.65 -7.50
N MET A 93 6.86 34.13 -8.60
CA MET A 93 7.89 33.42 -9.35
C MET A 93 9.00 34.37 -9.82
N THR A 94 10.15 33.82 -10.22
CA THR A 94 11.25 34.61 -10.78
C THR A 94 10.89 35.23 -12.13
N GLU A 95 11.60 36.30 -12.52
CA GLU A 95 11.40 36.99 -13.80
C GLU A 95 11.55 36.03 -15.00
N GLU A 96 12.51 35.11 -14.94
CA GLU A 96 12.75 34.10 -15.98
C GLU A 96 11.55 33.17 -16.19
N LEU A 97 10.94 32.70 -15.10
CA LEU A 97 9.72 31.90 -15.14
C LEU A 97 8.53 32.72 -15.63
N GLY A 98 8.42 33.97 -15.15
CA GLY A 98 7.41 34.92 -15.58
C GLY A 98 7.41 35.11 -17.10
N LYS A 99 8.60 35.25 -17.71
CA LYS A 99 8.77 35.36 -19.17
C LYS A 99 8.16 34.18 -19.92
N ARG A 100 8.28 32.94 -19.40
CA ARG A 100 7.78 31.72 -20.04
C ARG A 100 6.27 31.59 -20.06
N VAL A 101 5.58 32.20 -19.09
CA VAL A 101 4.10 32.17 -18.99
C VAL A 101 3.46 33.50 -19.38
N THR A 102 4.23 34.39 -20.04
CA THR A 102 3.79 35.77 -20.30
C THR A 102 2.51 35.87 -21.10
N PHE A 103 2.33 34.98 -22.08
CA PHE A 103 1.22 34.99 -23.03
C PHE A 103 0.00 34.20 -22.54
N GLU A 104 0.06 33.59 -21.35
CA GLU A 104 -1.07 32.86 -20.80
C GLU A 104 -2.10 33.83 -20.23
N GLU A 105 -3.32 33.75 -20.78
CA GLU A 105 -4.41 34.72 -20.52
C GLU A 105 -5.20 34.43 -19.23
N THR A 106 -5.17 33.19 -18.73
CA THR A 106 -5.94 32.79 -17.55
C THR A 106 -5.05 32.24 -16.44
N ALA A 107 -5.49 32.41 -15.20
CA ALA A 107 -4.82 31.86 -14.02
C ALA A 107 -4.64 30.35 -14.13
N GLN A 108 -5.66 29.64 -14.63
CA GLN A 108 -5.59 28.22 -14.92
C GLN A 108 -4.47 27.87 -15.91
N LYS A 109 -4.40 28.56 -17.06
CA LYS A 109 -3.36 28.30 -18.07
C LYS A 109 -1.97 28.56 -17.50
N ILE A 110 -1.79 29.66 -16.76
CA ILE A 110 -0.53 29.95 -16.05
C ILE A 110 -0.18 28.81 -15.09
N TRP A 111 -1.13 28.37 -14.26
CA TRP A 111 -0.93 27.29 -13.28
C TRP A 111 -0.56 25.96 -13.95
N GLU A 112 -1.22 25.60 -15.04
CA GLU A 112 -0.92 24.40 -15.83
C GLU A 112 0.43 24.49 -16.52
N SER A 113 0.79 25.63 -17.10
CA SER A 113 2.09 25.85 -17.75
C SER A 113 3.23 25.75 -16.75
N ILE A 114 3.09 26.34 -15.55
CA ILE A 114 4.05 26.14 -14.45
C ILE A 114 4.14 24.64 -14.10
N ARG A 115 3.00 23.97 -13.92
CA ARG A 115 2.99 22.53 -13.60
C ARG A 115 3.72 21.71 -14.66
N ARG A 116 3.52 21.98 -15.96
CA ARG A 116 4.21 21.27 -17.06
C ARG A 116 5.71 21.55 -17.08
N ILE A 117 6.12 22.76 -16.71
CA ILE A 117 7.53 23.15 -16.64
C ILE A 117 8.28 22.35 -15.56
N PHE A 118 7.69 22.22 -14.38
CA PHE A 118 8.33 21.54 -13.24
C PHE A 118 8.03 20.05 -13.15
N VAL A 119 6.92 19.61 -13.75
CA VAL A 119 6.45 18.23 -13.79
C VAL A 119 6.05 17.89 -15.23
N PRO A 120 7.03 17.82 -16.15
CA PRO A 120 6.75 17.43 -17.54
C PRO A 120 6.23 15.99 -17.62
N SER A 121 6.68 15.15 -16.70
CA SER A 121 6.14 13.81 -16.44
C SER A 121 6.09 13.57 -14.94
N VAL A 122 4.93 13.12 -14.45
CA VAL A 122 4.72 12.75 -13.05
C VAL A 122 5.66 11.61 -12.67
N ASP A 123 5.83 10.61 -13.55
CA ASP A 123 6.71 9.46 -13.33
C ASP A 123 8.18 9.85 -13.25
N LEU A 124 8.63 10.75 -14.14
CA LEU A 124 10.00 11.25 -14.14
C LEU A 124 10.30 12.04 -12.85
N LYS A 125 9.35 12.86 -12.39
CA LYS A 125 9.52 13.63 -11.15
C LYS A 125 9.53 12.69 -9.93
N ILE A 126 8.65 11.69 -9.88
CA ILE A 126 8.68 10.64 -8.84
C ILE A 126 10.05 9.92 -8.82
N TYR A 127 10.56 9.53 -9.98
CA TYR A 127 11.87 8.86 -10.09
C TYR A 127 13.01 9.76 -9.58
N GLN A 128 13.07 11.01 -10.05
CA GLN A 128 14.07 11.98 -9.63
C GLN A 128 14.02 12.23 -8.12
N THR A 129 12.82 12.42 -7.56
CA THR A 129 12.63 12.64 -6.12
C THR A 129 13.01 11.40 -5.31
N ARG A 130 12.66 10.18 -5.75
CA ARG A 130 13.09 8.94 -5.07
C ARG A 130 14.59 8.75 -5.08
N ARG A 131 15.23 9.00 -6.23
CA ARG A 131 16.69 8.94 -6.36
C ARG A 131 17.34 9.95 -5.43
N LYS A 132 16.83 11.19 -5.39
CA LYS A 132 17.27 12.23 -4.45
C LYS A 132 17.18 11.75 -3.00
N ILE A 133 16.07 11.11 -2.60
CA ILE A 133 15.92 10.55 -1.23
C ILE A 133 16.99 9.50 -0.93
N MET A 134 17.35 8.64 -1.89
CA MET A 134 18.41 7.64 -1.71
C MET A 134 19.81 8.24 -1.62
N GLU A 135 20.03 9.36 -2.32
CA GLU A 135 21.29 10.10 -2.35
C GLU A 135 21.41 11.12 -1.20
N LEU A 136 20.36 11.33 -0.40
CA LEU A 136 20.42 12.23 0.76
C LEU A 136 21.30 11.64 1.85
N SER A 137 22.41 12.32 2.13
CA SER A 137 23.29 12.08 3.26
C SER A 137 23.41 13.34 4.13
N GLN A 138 23.88 13.16 5.37
CA GLN A 138 23.99 14.26 6.32
C GLN A 138 25.07 15.28 5.91
N ASP A 139 26.17 14.86 5.28
CA ASP A 139 27.21 15.68 4.64
C ASP A 139 27.57 17.00 5.35
N GLY A 140 27.76 16.96 6.68
CA GLY A 140 28.14 18.13 7.47
C GLY A 140 27.01 19.09 7.84
N ASP A 141 25.77 18.83 7.43
CA ASP A 141 24.59 19.55 7.92
C ASP A 141 24.24 19.14 9.36
N SER A 142 23.57 20.06 10.07
CA SER A 142 22.96 19.74 11.37
C SER A 142 21.83 18.72 11.20
N VAL A 143 21.61 17.88 12.22
CA VAL A 143 20.55 16.84 12.21
C VAL A 143 19.18 17.42 11.89
N LYS A 144 18.87 18.62 12.42
CA LYS A 144 17.62 19.34 12.14
C LYS A 144 17.48 19.67 10.65
N LYS A 145 18.54 20.21 10.05
CA LYS A 145 18.54 20.61 8.63
C LYS A 145 18.49 19.41 7.70
N TYR A 146 19.18 18.32 8.05
CA TYR A 146 19.07 17.05 7.33
C TYR A 146 17.66 16.46 7.42
N PHE A 147 17.06 16.43 8.62
CA PHE A 147 15.69 15.95 8.81
C PHE A 147 14.66 16.80 8.03
N GLU A 148 14.83 18.12 7.98
CA GLU A 148 13.99 19.00 7.16
C GLU A 148 14.11 18.69 5.67
N LYS A 149 15.33 18.44 5.15
CA LYS A 149 15.55 18.03 3.74
C LYS A 149 14.86 16.71 3.42
N VAL A 150 15.03 15.72 4.30
CA VAL A 150 14.39 14.40 4.16
C VAL A 150 12.86 14.54 4.19
N SER A 151 12.32 15.26 5.18
CA SER A 151 10.88 15.47 5.33
C SER A 151 10.27 16.19 4.13
N ASN A 152 10.96 17.22 3.60
CA ASN A 152 10.52 17.95 2.42
C ASN A 152 10.54 17.07 1.16
N ALA A 153 11.54 16.21 0.99
CA ALA A 153 11.61 15.28 -0.14
C ALA A 153 10.49 14.22 -0.09
N PHE A 154 10.14 13.73 1.09
CA PHE A 154 9.00 12.81 1.28
C PHE A 154 7.64 13.51 1.09
N LEU A 155 7.51 14.77 1.52
CA LEU A 155 6.32 15.58 1.30
C LEU A 155 6.13 15.92 -0.20
N GLU A 156 7.22 16.20 -0.90
CA GLU A 156 7.21 16.39 -2.35
C GLU A 156 6.77 15.10 -3.07
N LEU A 157 7.30 13.95 -2.65
CA LEU A 157 6.91 12.66 -3.21
C LEU A 157 5.42 12.35 -2.99
N SER A 158 4.84 12.77 -1.87
CA SER A 158 3.41 12.55 -1.58
C SER A 158 2.48 13.45 -2.38
N GLU A 159 2.92 14.65 -2.80
CA GLU A 159 2.15 15.56 -3.66
C GLU A 159 2.03 15.08 -5.12
N TYR A 160 2.99 14.29 -5.61
CA TYR A 160 3.00 13.75 -6.98
C TYR A 160 2.59 12.30 -7.09
N ALA A 161 2.33 11.63 -5.97
CA ALA A 161 1.80 10.28 -5.96
C ALA A 161 0.27 10.34 -5.83
N PRO A 162 -0.51 10.52 -6.93
CA PRO A 162 -1.93 10.21 -6.85
C PRO A 162 -2.06 8.69 -6.79
N VAL A 163 -2.63 8.22 -5.68
CA VAL A 163 -3.14 6.87 -5.44
C VAL A 163 -2.08 5.77 -5.62
N LYS A 164 -1.40 5.50 -4.51
CA LYS A 164 -0.45 4.39 -4.23
C LYS A 164 -0.86 3.01 -4.77
N GLU A 165 -2.12 2.81 -5.15
CA GLU A 165 -2.75 1.53 -5.52
C GLU A 165 -2.63 1.15 -7.01
N TYR A 166 -2.50 2.12 -7.92
CA TYR A 166 -2.47 1.86 -9.39
C TYR A 166 -1.12 2.12 -10.06
N TYR A 167 -0.07 2.44 -9.29
CA TYR A 167 1.25 2.71 -9.86
C TYR A 167 1.91 1.43 -10.41
N LEU A 168 2.38 1.50 -11.66
CA LEU A 168 3.12 0.46 -12.34
C LEU A 168 4.58 0.90 -12.49
N HIS A 169 5.46 0.37 -11.64
CA HIS A 169 6.89 0.58 -11.79
C HIS A 169 7.45 -0.41 -12.82
N GLN A 170 8.28 0.03 -13.79
CA GLN A 170 8.91 -0.87 -14.80
C GLN A 170 9.72 -2.01 -14.18
N PHE A 171 10.25 -1.81 -12.97
CA PHE A 171 10.96 -2.84 -12.20
C PHE A 171 10.01 -3.90 -11.59
N ASN A 172 8.72 -3.58 -11.41
CA ASN A 172 7.71 -4.54 -10.94
C ASN A 172 7.29 -5.52 -12.05
N MET A 173 7.56 -5.20 -13.33
CA MET A 173 7.26 -6.10 -14.44
C MET A 173 8.22 -7.31 -14.49
N HIS A 174 9.36 -7.21 -13.79
CA HIS A 174 10.44 -8.19 -13.82
C HIS A 174 10.78 -8.72 -12.42
N THR A 175 9.88 -8.59 -11.44
CA THR A 175 10.07 -9.24 -10.12
C THR A 175 10.01 -10.75 -10.29
N ASN A 176 11.16 -11.32 -10.66
CA ASN A 176 11.42 -12.74 -10.79
C ASN A 176 11.48 -13.36 -9.39
N THR A 177 10.34 -13.36 -8.70
CA THR A 177 10.15 -14.24 -7.55
C THR A 177 9.80 -15.59 -8.13
N ALA A 178 10.72 -16.55 -8.02
CA ALA A 178 10.47 -17.93 -8.43
C ALA A 178 9.39 -18.52 -7.51
N ILE A 179 8.12 -18.31 -7.88
CA ILE A 179 6.96 -18.92 -7.24
C ILE A 179 6.74 -20.25 -7.95
N ASP A 180 6.82 -21.35 -7.19
CA ASP A 180 6.50 -22.68 -7.72
C ASP A 180 5.09 -22.68 -8.31
N LYS A 181 4.95 -23.24 -9.53
CA LYS A 181 3.65 -23.33 -10.18
C LYS A 181 2.64 -24.09 -9.30
N LEU A 182 1.52 -23.45 -8.99
CA LEU A 182 0.36 -24.06 -8.34
C LEU A 182 -0.14 -25.21 -9.20
N SER A 183 -0.39 -26.37 -8.58
CA SER A 183 -0.82 -27.58 -9.29
C SER A 183 -1.77 -28.41 -8.42
N GLU A 184 -2.83 -28.94 -9.01
CA GLU A 184 -3.75 -29.88 -8.33
C GLU A 184 -3.06 -31.19 -7.92
N ALA A 185 -1.96 -31.56 -8.60
CA ALA A 185 -1.18 -32.75 -8.28
C ALA A 185 -0.24 -32.58 -7.08
N LYS A 186 -0.13 -31.35 -6.53
CA LYS A 186 0.80 -31.03 -5.43
C LYS A 186 0.07 -30.39 -4.25
N ASP A 187 0.52 -30.73 -3.04
CA ASP A 187 0.12 -30.04 -1.81
C ASP A 187 0.88 -28.71 -1.64
N ASN A 188 0.69 -27.77 -2.59
CA ASN A 188 1.43 -26.50 -2.62
C ASN A 188 0.56 -25.24 -2.55
N TYR A 189 -0.78 -25.35 -2.51
CA TYR A 189 -1.68 -24.20 -2.47
C TYR A 189 -1.38 -23.22 -1.32
N GLY A 190 -1.20 -23.71 -0.09
CA GLY A 190 -0.93 -22.84 1.06
C GLY A 190 0.36 -22.02 0.91
N ILE A 191 1.44 -22.65 0.45
CA ILE A 191 2.73 -21.97 0.23
C ILE A 191 2.63 -21.02 -0.97
N TRP A 192 2.02 -21.46 -2.07
CA TRP A 192 1.79 -20.63 -3.25
C TRP A 192 0.99 -19.37 -2.91
N LYS A 193 -0.10 -19.53 -2.14
CA LYS A 193 -0.97 -18.43 -1.71
C LYS A 193 -0.18 -17.38 -0.93
N LEU A 194 0.66 -17.81 0.02
CA LEU A 194 1.53 -16.92 0.81
C LEU A 194 2.53 -16.19 -0.09
N ARG A 195 3.24 -16.92 -0.97
CA ARG A 195 4.25 -16.32 -1.86
C ARG A 195 3.64 -15.32 -2.85
N PHE A 196 2.47 -15.63 -3.39
CA PHE A 196 1.75 -14.72 -4.27
C PHE A 196 1.24 -13.49 -3.50
N PHE A 197 0.76 -13.68 -2.28
CA PHE A 197 0.36 -12.57 -1.41
C PHE A 197 1.53 -11.63 -1.11
N ASP A 198 2.72 -12.17 -0.81
CA ASP A 198 3.94 -11.39 -0.59
C ASP A 198 4.29 -10.56 -1.84
N LEU A 199 4.25 -11.15 -3.04
CA LEU A 199 4.45 -10.43 -4.31
C LEU A 199 3.49 -9.24 -4.44
N LEU A 200 2.21 -9.44 -4.10
CA LEU A 200 1.23 -8.36 -4.13
C LEU A 200 1.49 -7.30 -3.07
N GLN A 201 1.93 -7.67 -1.87
CA GLN A 201 2.32 -6.68 -0.84
C GLN A 201 3.49 -5.82 -1.29
N PHE A 202 4.57 -6.43 -1.79
CA PHE A 202 5.74 -5.70 -2.28
C PHE A 202 5.41 -4.74 -3.43
N THR A 203 4.35 -5.02 -4.18
CA THR A 203 3.90 -4.20 -5.32
C THR A 203 2.71 -3.30 -5.00
N ASN A 204 2.22 -3.29 -3.76
CA ASN A 204 0.98 -2.62 -3.30
C ASN A 204 -0.25 -2.97 -4.15
N LYS A 205 -0.47 -4.26 -4.42
CA LYS A 205 -1.57 -4.78 -5.25
C LYS A 205 -2.47 -5.77 -4.52
N THR A 206 -2.38 -5.89 -3.20
CA THR A 206 -3.26 -6.77 -2.40
C THR A 206 -4.74 -6.46 -2.58
N GLY A 207 -5.07 -5.19 -2.83
CA GLY A 207 -6.45 -4.75 -3.03
C GLY A 207 -7.16 -5.39 -4.23
N PHE A 208 -6.41 -5.91 -5.21
CA PHE A 208 -6.97 -6.62 -6.36
C PHE A 208 -7.47 -8.03 -6.04
N ILE A 209 -7.01 -8.65 -4.95
CA ILE A 209 -7.44 -10.00 -4.54
C ILE A 209 -8.44 -9.97 -3.37
N ASP A 210 -8.33 -9.01 -2.45
CA ASP A 210 -9.24 -8.92 -1.28
C ASP A 210 -10.56 -8.18 -1.60
N GLY A 211 -10.63 -7.55 -2.78
CA GLY A 211 -11.82 -6.83 -3.25
C GLY A 211 -11.91 -5.37 -2.79
N THR A 212 -10.91 -4.86 -2.06
CA THR A 212 -10.86 -3.46 -1.63
C THR A 212 -10.58 -2.48 -2.78
N LEU A 213 -10.07 -2.96 -3.92
CA LEU A 213 -9.93 -2.19 -5.17
C LEU A 213 -10.92 -2.67 -6.25
N PRO A 214 -12.22 -2.37 -6.11
CA PRO A 214 -13.22 -2.78 -7.08
C PRO A 214 -13.01 -2.07 -8.42
N LYS A 215 -13.53 -2.68 -9.48
CA LYS A 215 -13.52 -2.11 -10.84
C LYS A 215 -14.19 -0.72 -10.83
N PRO A 216 -13.48 0.35 -11.21
CA PRO A 216 -14.06 1.70 -11.29
C PRO A 216 -15.11 1.82 -12.40
N ASP A 217 -15.96 2.84 -12.29
CA ASP A 217 -16.84 3.24 -13.40
C ASP A 217 -16.01 3.61 -14.65
N PRO A 218 -16.43 3.26 -15.88
CA PRO A 218 -15.72 3.61 -17.10
C PRO A 218 -15.46 5.11 -17.30
N SER A 219 -16.28 5.98 -16.70
CA SER A 219 -16.13 7.43 -16.74
C SER A 219 -15.09 7.95 -15.73
N SER A 220 -14.62 7.09 -14.83
CA SER A 220 -13.64 7.43 -13.82
C SER A 220 -12.25 7.63 -14.43
N PRO A 221 -11.50 8.68 -14.03
CA PRO A 221 -10.10 8.84 -14.45
C PRO A 221 -9.20 7.68 -13.99
N TYR A 222 -9.67 6.82 -13.08
CA TYR A 222 -8.96 5.65 -12.58
C TYR A 222 -9.26 4.35 -13.35
N TYR A 223 -10.21 4.36 -14.28
CA TYR A 223 -10.60 3.15 -15.02
C TYR A 223 -9.45 2.53 -15.82
N GLU A 224 -8.78 3.34 -16.65
CA GLU A 224 -7.71 2.85 -17.51
C GLU A 224 -6.46 2.41 -16.71
N PRO A 225 -5.98 3.16 -15.69
CA PRO A 225 -4.93 2.68 -14.79
C PRO A 225 -5.29 1.39 -14.03
N TRP A 226 -6.53 1.28 -13.54
CA TRP A 226 -7.01 0.05 -12.88
C TRP A 226 -6.97 -1.13 -13.84
N LYS A 227 -7.46 -0.94 -15.08
CA LYS A 227 -7.51 -1.97 -16.11
C LYS A 227 -6.12 -2.50 -16.48
N GLN A 228 -5.13 -1.61 -16.61
CA GLN A 228 -3.73 -1.99 -16.84
C GLN A 228 -3.16 -2.79 -15.67
N CYS A 229 -3.38 -2.34 -14.43
CA CYS A 229 -2.96 -3.09 -13.24
C CYS A 229 -3.61 -4.46 -13.15
N ASN A 230 -4.92 -4.55 -13.39
CA ASN A 230 -5.67 -5.80 -13.40
C ASN A 230 -5.08 -6.78 -14.42
N ALA A 231 -4.79 -6.34 -15.64
CA ALA A 231 -4.18 -7.17 -16.67
C ALA A 231 -2.78 -7.70 -16.27
N ILE A 232 -1.97 -6.85 -15.63
CA ILE A 232 -0.63 -7.22 -15.16
C ILE A 232 -0.69 -8.27 -14.05
N VAL A 233 -1.58 -8.08 -13.08
CA VAL A 233 -1.71 -9.02 -11.97
C VAL A 233 -2.31 -10.35 -12.45
N LEU A 234 -3.24 -10.32 -13.41
CA LEU A 234 -3.71 -11.54 -14.09
C LEU A 234 -2.56 -12.27 -14.81
N HIS A 235 -1.68 -11.54 -15.48
CA HIS A 235 -0.50 -12.12 -16.12
C HIS A 235 0.44 -12.77 -15.10
N TRP A 236 0.74 -12.10 -13.98
CA TRP A 236 1.52 -12.70 -12.89
C TRP A 236 0.85 -13.96 -12.37
N LEU A 237 -0.45 -13.91 -12.09
CA LEU A 237 -1.21 -15.05 -11.61
C LEU A 237 -1.11 -16.24 -12.57
N SER A 238 -1.31 -16.00 -13.88
CA SER A 238 -1.21 -17.00 -14.94
C SER A 238 0.17 -17.67 -15.01
N ASN A 239 1.25 -16.92 -14.75
CA ASN A 239 2.61 -17.47 -14.76
C ASN A 239 2.94 -18.34 -13.54
N THR A 240 2.16 -18.21 -12.47
CA THR A 240 2.36 -18.95 -11.22
C THR A 240 1.46 -20.19 -11.07
N VAL A 241 0.71 -20.56 -12.10
CA VAL A 241 -0.16 -21.75 -12.10
C VAL A 241 0.21 -22.71 -13.23
N THR A 242 -0.13 -23.99 -13.10
CA THR A 242 0.01 -24.97 -14.19
C THR A 242 -0.95 -24.69 -15.34
N ASP A 243 -0.63 -25.21 -16.52
CA ASP A 243 -1.39 -24.99 -17.74
C ASP A 243 -2.87 -25.43 -17.59
N THR A 244 -3.14 -26.46 -16.78
CA THR A 244 -4.52 -26.89 -16.43
C THR A 244 -5.33 -25.79 -15.73
N LEU A 245 -4.69 -24.99 -14.88
CA LEU A 245 -5.30 -23.94 -14.08
C LEU A 245 -5.31 -22.58 -14.80
N GLN A 246 -4.46 -22.38 -15.81
CA GLN A 246 -4.39 -21.12 -16.56
C GLN A 246 -5.73 -20.76 -17.21
N ASN A 247 -6.49 -21.74 -17.70
CA ASN A 247 -7.80 -21.49 -18.29
C ASN A 247 -8.77 -20.77 -17.33
N HIS A 248 -8.72 -21.11 -16.04
CA HIS A 248 -9.54 -20.42 -15.02
C HIS A 248 -9.11 -18.97 -14.83
N VAL A 249 -7.81 -18.67 -14.94
CA VAL A 249 -7.28 -17.31 -14.83
C VAL A 249 -7.63 -16.47 -16.07
N LEU A 250 -7.49 -17.03 -17.27
CA LEU A 250 -7.70 -16.32 -18.54
C LEU A 250 -9.18 -15.97 -18.78
N GLN A 251 -10.11 -16.75 -18.24
CA GLN A 251 -11.54 -16.50 -18.36
C GLN A 251 -12.07 -15.47 -17.35
N ALA A 252 -11.25 -15.07 -16.38
CA ALA A 252 -11.66 -14.13 -15.37
C ALA A 252 -11.47 -12.67 -15.83
N GLU A 253 -12.52 -11.87 -15.74
CA GLU A 253 -12.46 -10.45 -16.08
C GLU A 253 -11.64 -9.64 -15.06
N THR A 254 -11.65 -10.09 -13.80
CA THR A 254 -10.95 -9.41 -12.69
C THR A 254 -10.01 -10.37 -11.97
N VAL A 255 -8.91 -9.83 -11.44
CA VAL A 255 -7.99 -10.58 -10.57
C VAL A 255 -8.73 -11.20 -9.39
N HIS A 256 -9.65 -10.45 -8.77
CA HIS A 256 -10.44 -10.93 -7.65
C HIS A 256 -11.23 -12.19 -8.01
N LYS A 257 -11.87 -12.20 -9.18
CA LYS A 257 -12.59 -13.37 -9.68
C LYS A 257 -11.65 -14.55 -9.92
N ALA A 258 -10.53 -14.32 -10.61
CA ALA A 258 -9.54 -15.36 -10.87
C ALA A 258 -9.01 -16.00 -9.57
N TRP A 259 -8.74 -15.16 -8.57
CA TRP A 259 -8.27 -15.55 -7.26
C TRP A 259 -9.28 -16.41 -6.51
N GLU A 260 -10.56 -16.00 -6.50
CA GLU A 260 -11.65 -16.77 -5.89
C GLU A 260 -11.92 -18.09 -6.61
N ASP A 261 -11.85 -18.11 -7.94
CA ASP A 261 -12.03 -19.33 -8.73
C ASP A 261 -10.92 -20.34 -8.42
N LEU A 262 -9.65 -19.90 -8.36
CA LEU A 262 -8.55 -20.76 -7.89
C LEU A 262 -8.75 -21.20 -6.44
N ARG A 263 -9.12 -20.29 -5.52
CA ARG A 263 -9.39 -20.65 -4.12
C ARG A 263 -10.45 -21.74 -4.02
N ARG A 264 -11.52 -21.68 -4.81
CA ARG A 264 -12.62 -22.67 -4.80
C ARG A 264 -12.20 -24.05 -5.28
N ILE A 265 -11.20 -24.16 -6.17
CA ILE A 265 -10.66 -25.46 -6.61
C ILE A 265 -9.94 -26.15 -5.43
N PHE A 266 -9.10 -25.42 -4.70
CA PHE A 266 -8.28 -25.99 -3.63
C PHE A 266 -8.97 -26.02 -2.25
N VAL A 267 -9.87 -25.07 -2.01
CA VAL A 267 -10.65 -24.92 -0.76
C VAL A 267 -12.11 -24.64 -1.12
N PRO A 268 -12.85 -25.66 -1.61
CA PRO A 268 -14.27 -25.50 -1.93
C PRO A 268 -15.09 -25.12 -0.70
N CYS A 269 -14.74 -25.70 0.46
CA CYS A 269 -15.39 -25.48 1.74
C CYS A 269 -14.32 -25.29 2.83
N ILE A 270 -14.40 -24.17 3.56
CA ILE A 270 -13.44 -23.83 4.62
C ILE A 270 -13.53 -24.83 5.77
N ASP A 271 -14.74 -25.19 6.20
CA ASP A 271 -14.94 -26.15 7.31
C ASP A 271 -14.38 -27.54 6.97
N PHE A 272 -14.57 -27.99 5.71
CA PHE A 272 -13.98 -29.24 5.25
C PHE A 272 -12.45 -29.18 5.25
N LYS A 273 -11.86 -28.04 4.84
CA LYS A 273 -10.41 -27.88 4.86
C LYS A 273 -9.86 -27.84 6.29
N ILE A 274 -10.56 -27.22 7.23
CA ILE A 274 -10.23 -27.25 8.66
C ILE A 274 -10.25 -28.69 9.17
N TYR A 275 -11.29 -29.45 8.83
CA TYR A 275 -11.40 -30.87 9.20
C TYR A 275 -10.24 -31.70 8.62
N GLU A 276 -9.94 -31.58 7.34
CA GLU A 276 -8.83 -32.26 6.66
C GLU A 276 -7.48 -31.95 7.34
N LEU A 277 -7.22 -30.67 7.65
CA LEU A 277 -5.98 -30.25 8.32
C LEU A 277 -5.90 -30.78 9.75
N ARG A 278 -7.01 -30.77 10.51
CA ARG A 278 -7.06 -31.36 11.85
C ARG A 278 -6.83 -32.87 11.81
N GLN A 279 -7.40 -33.57 10.83
CA GLN A 279 -7.16 -35.00 10.64
C GLN A 279 -5.69 -35.27 10.30
N ARG A 280 -5.09 -34.50 9.38
CA ARG A 280 -3.68 -34.59 9.03
C ARG A 280 -2.77 -34.37 10.25
N LEU A 281 -3.06 -33.37 11.07
CA LEU A 281 -2.32 -33.10 12.31
C LEU A 281 -2.44 -34.25 13.31
N ALA A 282 -3.62 -34.86 13.43
CA ALA A 282 -3.86 -35.97 14.34
C ALA A 282 -3.19 -37.29 13.90
N THR A 283 -3.02 -37.49 12.59
CA THR A 283 -2.44 -38.72 12.02
C THR A 283 -0.96 -38.60 11.69
N LEU A 284 -0.39 -37.39 11.64
CA LEU A 284 1.03 -37.19 11.34
C LEU A 284 1.91 -37.88 12.40
N ARG A 285 2.85 -38.70 11.94
CA ARG A 285 3.84 -39.40 12.77
C ARG A 285 5.22 -39.14 12.20
N GLN A 286 6.24 -39.19 13.07
CA GLN A 286 7.64 -39.10 12.67
C GLN A 286 8.01 -40.23 11.70
N GLY A 287 7.74 -41.49 12.08
CA GLY A 287 8.01 -42.63 11.21
C GLY A 287 9.50 -42.70 10.87
N GLY A 288 9.82 -42.77 9.57
CA GLY A 288 11.20 -42.81 9.06
C GLY A 288 11.84 -41.44 8.87
N ASP A 289 11.11 -40.33 9.09
CA ASP A 289 11.65 -38.98 8.95
C ASP A 289 12.60 -38.65 10.11
N SER A 290 13.56 -37.75 9.85
CA SER A 290 14.28 -37.07 10.93
C SER A 290 13.33 -36.22 11.78
N VAL A 291 13.71 -35.92 13.03
CA VAL A 291 12.91 -35.03 13.90
C VAL A 291 12.67 -33.66 13.23
N ALA A 292 13.66 -33.15 12.48
CA ALA A 292 13.57 -31.88 11.76
C ALA A 292 12.54 -31.91 10.62
N GLU A 293 12.56 -32.95 9.78
CA GLU A 293 11.61 -33.11 8.68
C GLU A 293 10.18 -33.31 9.18
N TYR A 294 10.01 -34.15 10.21
CA TYR A 294 8.71 -34.34 10.86
C TYR A 294 8.17 -33.03 11.43
N PHE A 295 9.01 -32.29 12.17
CA PHE A 295 8.62 -30.99 12.72
C PHE A 295 8.28 -29.97 11.63
N GLY A 296 9.00 -29.98 10.50
CA GLY A 296 8.70 -29.15 9.34
C GLY A 296 7.32 -29.46 8.73
N LYS A 297 6.99 -30.74 8.55
CA LYS A 297 5.66 -31.18 8.06
C LYS A 297 4.55 -30.76 9.03
N LEU A 298 4.76 -30.93 10.33
CA LEU A 298 3.82 -30.55 11.38
C LEU A 298 3.60 -29.02 11.41
N SER A 299 4.70 -28.25 11.35
CA SER A 299 4.67 -26.79 11.34
C SER A 299 3.94 -26.25 10.11
N LYS A 300 4.16 -26.85 8.94
CA LYS A 300 3.43 -26.49 7.70
C LYS A 300 1.92 -26.68 7.88
N ALA A 301 1.48 -27.82 8.40
CA ALA A 301 0.06 -28.09 8.61
C ALA A 301 -0.58 -27.14 9.64
N TRP A 302 0.12 -26.79 10.72
CA TRP A 302 -0.36 -25.80 11.69
C TRP A 302 -0.44 -24.39 11.12
N LEU A 303 0.56 -23.98 10.33
CA LEU A 303 0.56 -22.68 9.65
C LEU A 303 -0.63 -22.56 8.70
N GLU A 304 -0.92 -23.63 7.95
CA GLU A 304 -2.07 -23.68 7.06
C GLU A 304 -3.39 -23.65 7.83
N LEU A 305 -3.50 -24.41 8.94
CA LEU A 305 -4.70 -24.40 9.78
C LEU A 305 -4.96 -23.01 10.37
N LYS A 306 -3.94 -22.29 10.83
CA LYS A 306 -4.07 -20.94 11.37
C LYS A 306 -4.69 -19.96 10.37
N ALA A 307 -4.49 -20.16 9.07
CA ALA A 307 -5.06 -19.31 8.03
C ALA A 307 -6.58 -19.49 7.85
N TYR A 308 -7.15 -20.63 8.28
CA TYR A 308 -8.58 -20.93 8.15
C TYR A 308 -9.31 -20.95 9.50
N ASP A 309 -8.62 -21.30 10.57
CA ASP A 309 -9.11 -21.36 11.96
C ASP A 309 -8.19 -20.52 12.87
N PRO A 310 -8.21 -19.18 12.74
CA PRO A 310 -7.40 -18.28 13.55
C PRO A 310 -7.88 -18.30 15.01
N VAL A 311 -6.94 -18.08 15.93
CA VAL A 311 -7.28 -17.82 17.34
C VAL A 311 -8.08 -16.52 17.40
N GLN A 312 -9.26 -16.55 18.00
CA GLN A 312 -10.15 -15.40 18.07
C GLN A 312 -9.51 -14.32 18.95
N GLU A 313 -9.28 -13.14 18.36
CA GLU A 313 -8.79 -11.96 19.07
C GLU A 313 -9.95 -11.27 19.81
N CYS A 314 -9.65 -10.65 20.95
CA CYS A 314 -10.66 -9.89 21.66
C CYS A 314 -11.01 -8.60 20.92
N LYS A 315 -12.30 -8.40 20.63
CA LYS A 315 -12.82 -7.18 19.96
C LYS A 315 -12.73 -5.91 20.81
N CYS A 316 -12.19 -6.01 22.01
CA CYS A 316 -12.21 -4.99 23.04
C CYS A 316 -11.17 -3.87 22.86
N GLY A 317 -10.29 -3.92 21.84
CA GLY A 317 -9.39 -2.82 21.48
C GLY A 317 -8.53 -2.31 22.65
N GLY A 318 -7.48 -3.06 23.01
CA GLY A 318 -6.50 -2.64 24.01
C GLY A 318 -6.81 -3.06 25.45
N CYS A 319 -7.62 -4.09 25.66
CA CYS A 319 -7.87 -4.62 27.01
C CYS A 319 -6.99 -5.85 27.31
N ASP A 320 -6.53 -5.98 28.55
CA ASP A 320 -5.78 -7.14 29.06
C ASP A 320 -6.74 -8.30 29.37
N CYS A 321 -7.43 -8.81 28.35
CA CYS A 321 -8.37 -9.92 28.54
C CYS A 321 -7.61 -11.24 28.70
N GLU A 322 -7.86 -11.94 29.81
CA GLU A 322 -7.32 -13.29 30.01
C GLU A 322 -7.84 -14.30 28.96
N SER A 323 -8.93 -14.00 28.25
CA SER A 323 -9.50 -14.89 27.24
C SER A 323 -8.60 -15.11 26.04
N GLU A 324 -7.96 -14.06 25.52
CA GLU A 324 -7.06 -14.15 24.37
C GLU A 324 -5.77 -14.87 24.74
N LYS A 325 -5.21 -14.56 25.92
CA LYS A 325 -4.07 -15.28 26.50
C LYS A 325 -4.36 -16.77 26.64
N ARG A 326 -5.49 -17.13 27.26
CA ARG A 326 -5.91 -18.54 27.42
C ARG A 326 -6.13 -19.24 26.08
N ALA A 327 -6.72 -18.58 25.09
CA ALA A 327 -6.95 -19.17 23.77
C ALA A 327 -5.62 -19.44 23.03
N THR A 328 -4.66 -18.52 23.14
CA THR A 328 -3.31 -18.68 22.58
C THR A 328 -2.56 -19.81 23.29
N GLU A 329 -2.57 -19.83 24.63
CA GLU A 329 -1.97 -20.90 25.43
C GLU A 329 -2.58 -22.27 25.13
N ALA A 330 -3.89 -22.35 24.93
CA ALA A 330 -4.58 -23.58 24.54
C ALA A 330 -4.10 -24.07 23.17
N ARG A 331 -3.96 -23.18 22.19
CA ARG A 331 -3.44 -23.52 20.85
C ARG A 331 -1.98 -23.98 20.91
N GLU A 332 -1.13 -23.30 21.67
CA GLU A 332 0.26 -23.74 21.89
C GLU A 332 0.37 -25.09 22.58
N LYS A 333 -0.56 -25.38 23.51
CA LYS A 333 -0.65 -26.67 24.18
C LYS A 333 -1.03 -27.77 23.19
N GLU A 334 -2.02 -27.54 22.34
CA GLU A 334 -2.41 -28.49 21.27
C GLU A 334 -1.26 -28.78 20.30
N GLN A 335 -0.56 -27.73 19.82
CA GLN A 335 0.60 -27.87 18.92
C GLN A 335 1.68 -28.76 19.53
N ARG A 336 2.00 -28.53 20.80
CA ARG A 336 3.01 -29.29 21.54
C ARG A 336 2.58 -30.73 21.76
N TYR A 337 1.33 -30.98 22.10
CA TYR A 337 0.84 -32.35 22.27
C TYR A 337 0.81 -33.10 20.94
N ALA A 338 0.38 -32.47 19.85
CA ALA A 338 0.45 -33.06 18.52
C ALA A 338 1.91 -33.44 18.16
N PHE A 339 2.86 -32.54 18.41
CA PHE A 339 4.28 -32.82 18.20
C PHE A 339 4.75 -34.05 18.99
N LEU A 340 4.56 -34.03 20.31
CA LEU A 340 5.05 -35.08 21.20
C LEU A 340 4.38 -36.43 20.96
N MET A 341 3.08 -36.46 20.64
CA MET A 341 2.34 -37.70 20.39
C MET A 341 2.72 -38.35 19.06
N GLY A 342 3.18 -37.57 18.07
CA GLY A 342 3.60 -38.11 16.79
C GLY A 342 5.05 -38.57 16.71
N LEU A 343 5.89 -38.23 17.70
CA LEU A 343 7.29 -38.69 17.76
C LEU A 343 7.40 -40.21 18.00
N ASN A 344 8.47 -40.81 17.49
CA ASN A 344 8.78 -42.23 17.70
C ASN A 344 8.97 -42.58 19.18
N LYS A 345 8.83 -43.87 19.51
CA LYS A 345 8.95 -44.39 20.88
C LYS A 345 10.34 -44.20 21.49
N GLU A 346 11.38 -44.12 20.66
CA GLU A 346 12.75 -43.86 21.09
C GLU A 346 12.90 -42.53 21.85
N PHE A 347 12.01 -41.56 21.61
CA PHE A 347 12.00 -40.27 22.28
C PHE A 347 11.11 -40.22 23.53
N ASP A 348 10.54 -41.35 24.00
CA ASP A 348 9.59 -41.37 25.12
C ASP A 348 10.16 -40.77 26.41
N TYR A 349 11.45 -40.95 26.68
CA TYR A 349 12.11 -40.29 27.81
C TYR A 349 12.07 -38.76 27.71
N VAL A 350 12.35 -38.20 26.53
CA VAL A 350 12.32 -36.76 26.29
C VAL A 350 10.89 -36.25 26.34
N LYS A 351 9.91 -37.00 25.79
CA LYS A 351 8.48 -36.68 25.90
C LYS A 351 8.08 -36.52 27.37
N MET A 352 8.40 -37.51 28.20
CA MET A 352 8.11 -37.46 29.63
C MET A 352 8.78 -36.27 30.30
N LYS A 353 10.06 -35.99 29.99
CA LYS A 353 10.77 -34.83 30.53
C LYS A 353 10.11 -33.50 30.16
N VAL A 354 9.61 -33.37 28.92
CA VAL A 354 8.89 -32.18 28.46
C VAL A 354 7.54 -32.04 29.18
N MET A 355 6.78 -33.13 29.32
CA MET A 355 5.46 -33.11 29.96
C MET A 355 5.50 -32.79 31.47
N HIS A 356 6.57 -33.18 32.16
CA HIS A 356 6.71 -32.96 33.62
C HIS A 356 7.36 -31.62 33.98
N LYS A 357 7.67 -30.74 33.01
CA LYS A 357 8.19 -29.40 33.34
C LYS A 357 7.12 -28.56 34.02
N LYS A 358 7.46 -27.96 35.17
CA LYS A 358 6.59 -27.05 35.95
C LYS A 358 6.06 -25.88 35.12
N ILE A 359 6.92 -25.31 34.26
CA ILE A 359 6.54 -24.32 33.25
C ILE A 359 6.50 -25.06 31.92
N PRO A 360 5.33 -25.18 31.28
CA PRO A 360 5.22 -25.90 30.02
C PRO A 360 6.08 -25.22 28.93
N PRO A 361 7.07 -25.89 28.31
CA PRO A 361 7.95 -25.29 27.30
C PRO A 361 7.25 -25.10 25.94
N SER A 362 7.52 -24.02 25.20
CA SER A 362 6.92 -23.82 23.87
C SER A 362 7.16 -25.01 22.93
N VAL A 363 6.35 -25.13 21.88
CA VAL A 363 6.53 -26.21 20.89
C VAL A 363 7.94 -26.22 20.27
N TYR A 364 8.54 -25.03 20.10
CA TYR A 364 9.91 -24.87 19.62
C TYR A 364 10.95 -25.33 20.65
N GLN A 365 10.79 -24.97 21.93
CA GLN A 365 11.67 -25.44 23.00
C GLN A 365 11.59 -26.98 23.15
N ALA A 366 10.39 -27.55 23.01
CA ALA A 366 10.21 -29.00 23.01
C ALA A 366 10.93 -29.65 21.82
N TYR A 367 10.85 -29.04 20.63
CA TYR A 367 11.59 -29.46 19.43
C TYR A 367 13.11 -29.48 19.66
N GLU A 368 13.69 -28.38 20.18
CA GLU A 368 15.14 -28.31 20.46
C GLU A 368 15.61 -29.42 21.42
N MET A 369 14.81 -29.72 22.45
CA MET A 369 15.13 -30.81 23.39
C MET A 369 15.17 -32.18 22.71
N VAL A 370 14.29 -32.43 21.74
CA VAL A 370 14.22 -33.70 21.00
C VAL A 370 15.34 -33.79 19.97
N VAL A 371 15.63 -32.70 19.24
CA VAL A 371 16.76 -32.64 18.28
C VAL A 371 18.09 -32.91 18.97
N TYR A 372 18.31 -32.30 20.15
CA TYR A 372 19.51 -32.57 20.94
C TYR A 372 19.61 -34.07 21.31
N SER A 373 18.50 -34.69 21.68
CA SER A 373 18.46 -36.13 21.97
C SER A 373 18.75 -36.98 20.74
N GLU A 374 18.22 -36.61 19.58
CA GLU A 374 18.47 -37.30 18.31
C GLU A 374 19.97 -37.26 17.94
N ALA A 375 20.61 -36.10 18.07
CA ALA A 375 22.04 -35.94 17.83
C ALA A 375 22.90 -36.80 18.78
N MET A 376 22.53 -36.84 20.07
CA MET A 376 23.22 -37.66 21.08
C MET A 376 23.07 -39.16 20.80
N MET A 377 21.91 -39.61 20.31
CA MET A 377 21.70 -41.00 19.90
C MET A 377 22.55 -41.36 18.68
N LYS A 378 22.60 -40.48 17.67
CA LYS A 378 23.45 -40.65 16.48
C LYS A 378 24.94 -40.72 16.85
N TRP A 379 25.40 -39.85 17.76
CA TRP A 379 26.80 -39.87 18.24
C TRP A 379 27.16 -41.19 18.93
N LYS A 380 26.28 -41.71 19.79
CA LYS A 380 26.50 -43.00 20.48
C LYS A 380 26.53 -44.20 19.52
N MET A 381 25.80 -44.13 18.40
CA MET A 381 25.76 -45.18 17.38
C MET A 381 26.95 -45.10 16.42
N GLY A 382 27.42 -43.90 16.07
CA GLY A 382 28.56 -43.67 15.17
C GLY A 382 29.94 -43.72 15.83
N GLY A 383 30.02 -43.60 17.16
CA GLY A 383 31.27 -43.66 17.94
C GLY A 383 31.75 -45.07 18.31
N ARG A 384 31.15 -46.12 17.76
CA ARG A 384 31.63 -47.51 17.86
C ARG A 384 32.20 -47.94 16.50
N ILE A 385 33.43 -47.50 16.20
CA ILE A 385 34.29 -48.10 15.18
C ILE A 385 35.59 -48.49 15.87
#